data_AF-A0AAD6IAM0-F1
#
_entry.id   AF-A0AAD6IAM0-F1
#
_cell.length_a   1.000
_cell.length_b   1.000
_cell.length_c   1.000
_cell.angle_alpha   90.00
_cell.angle_beta   90.00
_cell.angle_gamma   90.00
#
_symmetry.space_group_name_H-M   'P 1'
#
loop_
_entity.id
_entity.type
_entity.pdbx_description
1 polymer ?
#
loop_
_entity_poly.entity_id
_entity_poly.type
_entity_poly.pdbx_seq_one_letter_code
_entity_poly.pdbx_strand_id
1 'polypeptide(L)' 'MPPTEGKALGDKEFGAAFFQFIGRGLAQGWFSGHPYEVRKGGLGGVEGALKDLEAGKASAVKYVVRIAETEGVLL' A
#
# COMPACT_ATOMS: atom_id res chain seq x y z
N MET A 1 33.51 -0.81 -12.65
CA MET A 1 33.76 0.24 -11.65
C MET A 1 32.79 0.04 -10.51
N PRO A 2 33.24 0.02 -9.24
CA PRO A 2 32.32 0.12 -8.12
C PRO A 2 31.51 1.43 -8.24
N PRO A 3 30.26 1.47 -7.76
CA PRO A 3 29.51 2.72 -7.70
C PRO A 3 30.32 3.77 -6.94
N THR A 4 30.45 4.97 -7.50
CA THR A 4 31.06 6.11 -6.81
C THR A 4 30.27 6.37 -5.53
N GLU A 5 30.97 6.49 -4.41
CA GLU A 5 30.38 6.81 -3.11
C GLU A 5 29.42 8.00 -3.25
N GLY A 6 28.16 7.84 -2.83
CA GLY A 6 27.13 8.88 -2.94
C GLY A 6 26.27 8.88 -4.21
N LYS A 7 26.45 7.97 -5.17
CA LYS A 7 25.47 7.77 -6.25
C LYS A 7 24.37 6.79 -5.82
N ALA A 8 23.19 7.32 -5.52
CA ALA A 8 21.99 6.52 -5.38
C ALA A 8 21.69 5.75 -6.68
N LEU A 9 21.03 4.59 -6.55
CA LEU A 9 20.40 3.91 -7.67
C LEU A 9 19.43 4.87 -8.37
N GLY A 10 19.30 4.76 -9.69
CA GLY A 10 18.20 5.45 -10.39
C GLY A 10 16.85 4.94 -9.89
N ASP A 11 15.78 5.74 -10.05
CA ASP A 11 14.46 5.43 -9.48
C ASP A 11 13.94 4.04 -9.87
N LYS A 12 14.25 3.60 -11.10
CA LYS A 12 13.85 2.28 -11.60
C LYS A 12 14.63 1.16 -10.92
N GLU A 13 15.93 1.30 -10.80
CA GLU A 13 16.82 0.33 -10.16
C GLU A 13 16.53 0.24 -8.65
N PHE A 14 16.29 1.39 -8.02
CA PHE A 14 15.83 1.46 -6.63
C PHE A 14 14.49 0.76 -6.46
N GLY A 15 13.49 1.07 -7.27
CA GLY A 15 12.17 0.44 -7.20
C GLY A 15 12.24 -1.08 -7.36
N ALA A 16 12.99 -1.57 -8.35
CA ALA A 16 13.18 -2.99 -8.59
C ALA A 16 13.77 -3.72 -7.36
N ALA A 17 14.78 -3.13 -6.72
CA ALA A 17 15.39 -3.68 -5.52
C ALA A 17 14.47 -3.57 -4.29
N PHE A 18 13.88 -2.39 -4.07
CA PHE A 18 13.07 -2.07 -2.89
C PHE A 18 11.81 -2.93 -2.78
N PHE A 19 11.04 -3.05 -3.87
CA PHE A 19 9.79 -3.84 -3.85
C PHE A 19 10.07 -5.33 -3.64
N GLN A 20 11.14 -5.87 -4.22
CA GLN A 20 11.54 -7.26 -3.96
C GLN A 20 12.00 -7.46 -2.51
N PHE A 21 12.77 -6.52 -1.97
CA PHE A 21 13.27 -6.58 -0.59
C PHE A 21 12.13 -6.55 0.43
N ILE A 22 11.22 -5.59 0.34
CA ILE A 22 10.05 -5.50 1.22
C ILE A 22 9.09 -6.69 1.01
N GLY A 23 8.93 -7.16 -0.24
CA GLY A 23 8.15 -8.36 -0.54
C GLY A 23 8.68 -9.61 0.17
N ARG A 24 10.01 -9.79 0.23
CA ARG A 24 10.63 -10.85 1.03
C ARG A 24 10.34 -10.67 2.52
N GLY A 25 10.31 -9.43 3.01
CA GLY A 25 9.93 -9.15 4.40
C GLY A 25 8.52 -9.53 4.75
N LEU A 26 7.57 -9.29 3.85
CA LEU A 26 6.19 -9.76 4.01
C LEU A 26 6.13 -11.29 4.01
N ALA A 27 6.82 -11.95 3.08
CA ALA A 27 6.80 -13.41 2.96
C ALA A 27 7.47 -14.12 4.15
N GLN A 28 8.52 -13.53 4.72
CA GLN A 28 9.27 -14.07 5.86
C GLN A 28 8.73 -13.60 7.21
N GLY A 29 7.81 -12.63 7.22
CA GLY A 29 7.14 -12.13 8.43
C GLY A 29 7.93 -11.11 9.26
N TRP A 30 9.14 -10.68 8.84
CA TRP A 30 9.87 -9.62 9.54
C TRP A 30 9.37 -8.22 9.18
N PHE A 31 8.57 -8.10 8.12
CA PHE A 31 7.85 -6.88 7.78
C PHE A 31 6.35 -7.15 7.73
N SER A 32 5.55 -6.18 8.15
CA SER A 32 4.09 -6.26 8.16
C SER A 32 3.45 -4.97 7.69
N GLY A 33 2.20 -5.06 7.24
CA GLY A 33 1.42 -3.88 6.86
C GLY A 33 1.09 -3.00 8.07
N HIS A 34 0.90 -1.70 7.82
CA HIS A 34 0.41 -0.76 8.83
C HIS A 34 -1.01 -1.17 9.30
N PRO A 35 -1.42 -0.85 10.55
CA PRO A 35 -2.82 -0.96 10.96
C PRO A 35 -3.79 -0.40 9.92
N TYR A 36 -4.86 -1.13 9.64
CA TYR A 36 -5.81 -0.80 8.59
C TYR A 36 -7.26 -1.06 8.99
N GLU A 37 -8.17 -0.32 8.36
CA GLU A 37 -9.61 -0.52 8.44
C GLU A 37 -10.14 -0.90 7.04
N VAL A 38 -10.86 -2.02 6.96
CA VAL A 38 -11.53 -2.43 5.73
C VAL A 38 -12.85 -1.69 5.61
N ARG A 39 -12.98 -0.84 4.58
CA ARG A 39 -14.20 -0.10 4.27
C ARG A 39 -15.17 -1.00 3.52
N LYS A 40 -16.44 -0.95 3.91
CA LYS A 40 -17.53 -1.76 3.33
C LYS A 40 -17.86 -1.31 1.90
N GLY A 41 -18.41 -2.23 1.10
CA GLY A 41 -18.97 -1.94 -0.22
C GLY A 41 -17.94 -1.89 -1.36
N GLY A 42 -16.73 -2.41 -1.13
CA GLY A 42 -15.67 -2.47 -2.12
C GLY A 42 -15.34 -1.10 -2.72
N LEU A 43 -15.34 -1.00 -4.05
CA LEU A 43 -15.05 0.25 -4.76
C LEU A 43 -16.06 1.36 -4.45
N GLY A 44 -17.31 1.02 -4.07
CA GLY A 44 -18.30 2.00 -3.61
C GLY A 44 -17.89 2.73 -2.32
N GLY A 45 -16.98 2.16 -1.53
CA GLY A 45 -16.45 2.76 -0.31
C GLY A 45 -15.32 3.77 -0.51
N VAL A 46 -14.79 3.91 -1.73
CA VAL A 46 -13.60 4.75 -2.02
C VAL A 46 -13.88 6.23 -1.76
N GLU A 47 -15.01 6.76 -2.21
CA GLU A 47 -15.34 8.17 -2.04
C GLU A 47 -15.36 8.57 -0.56
N GLY A 48 -16.04 7.78 0.28
CA GLY A 48 -16.09 8.02 1.72
C GLY A 48 -14.70 7.92 2.38
N ALA A 49 -13.88 6.95 1.98
CA ALA A 49 -12.52 6.80 2.49
C ALA A 49 -11.65 8.02 2.16
N LEU A 50 -11.74 8.55 0.94
CA LEU A 50 -10.99 9.73 0.51
C LEU A 50 -11.46 11.00 1.24
N LYS A 51 -12.78 11.18 1.42
CA LYS A 51 -13.34 12.30 2.21
C LYS A 51 -12.88 12.26 3.67
N ASP A 52 -12.83 11.08 4.28
CA ASP A 52 -12.33 10.92 5.64
C ASP A 52 -10.82 11.20 5.76
N LEU A 53 -10.03 10.84 4.73
CA LEU A 53 -8.61 11.21 4.65
C LEU A 53 -8.41 12.72 4.52
N GLU A 54 -9.16 13.36 3.62
CA GLU A 54 -9.12 14.81 3.41
C GLU A 54 -9.49 15.57 4.69
N ALA A 55 -10.52 15.09 5.40
CA ALA A 55 -10.94 15.65 6.68
C ALA A 55 -10.01 15.32 7.86
N GLY A 56 -8.89 14.62 7.63
CA GLY A 56 -7.91 14.28 8.67
C GLY A 56 -8.40 13.28 9.71
N LYS A 57 -9.43 12.46 9.40
CA LYS A 57 -10.00 11.49 10.35
C LYS A 57 -9.16 10.22 10.49
N ALA A 58 -8.30 9.92 9.52
CA ALA A 58 -7.38 8.80 9.62
C ALA A 58 -6.19 9.17 10.54
N SER A 59 -6.07 8.49 11.67
CA SER A 59 -4.91 8.60 12.56
C SER A 59 -4.22 7.25 12.68
N ALA A 60 -2.97 7.17 12.21
CA ALA A 60 -2.16 5.95 12.20
C ALA A 60 -2.87 4.71 11.62
N VAL A 61 -3.80 4.90 10.67
CA VAL A 61 -4.57 3.84 10.04
C VAL A 61 -4.60 4.03 8.53
N LYS A 62 -4.58 2.93 7.77
CA LYS A 62 -4.83 2.92 6.33
C LYS A 62 -6.25 2.44 6.06
N TYR A 63 -7.00 3.14 5.21
CA TYR A 63 -8.26 2.61 4.68
C TYR A 63 -7.97 1.65 3.53
N VAL A 64 -8.59 0.48 3.58
CA VAL A 64 -8.48 -0.56 2.56
C VAL A 64 -9.88 -0.86 2.04
N VAL A 65 -10.02 -1.01 0.73
CA VAL A 65 -11.25 -1.51 0.09
C VAL A 65 -10.96 -2.89 -0.51
N ARG A 66 -11.92 -3.80 -0.42
CA ARG A 66 -11.85 -5.10 -1.09
C ARG A 66 -12.69 -5.05 -2.36
N ILE A 67 -12.04 -5.13 -3.52
CA ILE A 67 -12.74 -5.02 -4.83
C ILE A 67 -13.84 -6.09 -4.96
N ALA A 68 -13.61 -7.29 -4.45
CA ALA A 68 -14.59 -8.39 -4.41
C ALA A 68 -15.89 -8.06 -3.65
N GLU A 69 -15.88 -7.06 -2.76
CA GLU A 69 -17.08 -6.62 -2.02
C GLU A 69 -17.85 -5.51 -2.75
N THR A 70 -17.48 -5.20 -3.99
CA THR A 70 -18.19 -4.21 -4.81
C THR A 70 -19.48 -4.82 -5.33
N GLU A 71 -20.59 -4.09 -5.21
CA GLU A 71 -21.88 -4.50 -5.77
C GLU A 71 -21.74 -4.81 -7.28
N GLY A 72 -22.30 -5.93 -7.71
CA GLY A 72 -22.25 -6.37 -9.11
C GLY A 72 -20.95 -7.08 -9.54
N VAL A 73 -19.95 -7.22 -8.68
CA VAL A 73 -18.77 -8.06 -8.96
C VAL A 73 -19.13 -9.53 -8.73
N LEU A 74 -18.95 -10.36 -9.76
CA LEU A 74 -19.05 -11.82 -9.67
C LEU A 74 -17.66 -12.40 -9.36
N LEU A 75 -17.61 -13.35 -8.43
CA LEU A 75 -16.40 -14.10 -8.06
C LEU A 75 -16.18 -15.31 -8.98
#